data_AF-A0A9X7MVR6-F1
#
_entry.id   AF-A0A9X7MVR6-F1
#
_cell.length_a   1.000
_cell.length_b   1.000
_cell.length_c   1.000
_cell.angle_alpha   90.00
_cell.angle_beta   90.00
_cell.angle_gamma   90.00
#
_symmetry.space_group_name_H-M   'P 1'
#
loop_
_entity.id
_entity.type
_entity.pdbx_description
1 polymer ?
#
loop_
_entity_poly.entity_id
_entity_poly.type
_entity_poly.pdbx_seq_one_letter_code
_entity_poly.pdbx_strand_id
1 'polypeptide(L)'
;MSERDRDYYWEQVRQRNKQKPPEDPKRNWRLLVRPLLWFLIPLLLLAAGTALWRNPTSHAWLQERWVVLQSRLGISPAGPQATPAGSPYSDSPRRLSDCIKPGNVIDDEVRACVKGYRPKTW
;
A
#
# COMPACT_ATOMS: atom_id res chain seq x y z
N MET A 1 -52.82 -51.76 18.93
CA MET A 1 -53.26 -50.37 18.71
C MET A 1 -54.51 -50.45 17.86
N SER A 2 -55.65 -49.94 18.35
CA SER A 2 -56.92 -50.06 17.63
C SER A 2 -56.94 -49.10 16.43
N GLU A 3 -57.68 -49.41 15.37
CA GLU A 3 -57.79 -48.49 14.21
C GLU A 3 -58.30 -47.11 14.61
N ARG A 4 -59.14 -47.06 15.65
CA ARG A 4 -59.70 -45.83 16.21
C ARG A 4 -58.63 -44.92 16.84
N ASP A 5 -57.60 -45.50 17.45
CA ASP A 5 -56.47 -44.72 18.00
C ASP A 5 -55.62 -44.10 16.90
N ARG A 6 -55.49 -44.79 15.76
CA ARG A 6 -54.75 -44.31 14.60
C ARG A 6 -55.44 -43.10 13.97
N ASP A 7 -56.77 -43.19 13.82
CA ASP A 7 -57.55 -42.09 13.23
C ASP A 7 -57.55 -40.87 14.15
N TYR A 8 -57.71 -41.07 15.46
CA TYR A 8 -57.63 -40.01 16.46
C TYR A 8 -56.27 -39.29 16.44
N TYR A 9 -55.17 -40.05 16.31
CA TYR A 9 -53.83 -39.49 16.19
C TYR A 9 -53.69 -38.62 14.94
N TRP A 10 -54.15 -39.10 13.78
CA TRP A 10 -54.04 -38.36 12.52
C TRP A 10 -54.89 -37.08 12.51
N GLU A 11 -56.05 -37.09 13.16
CA GLU A 11 -56.85 -35.88 13.36
C GLU A 11 -56.13 -34.85 14.22
N GLN A 12 -55.50 -35.25 15.32
CA GLN A 12 -54.71 -34.33 16.15
C GLN A 12 -53.53 -33.72 15.38
N VAL A 13 -52.79 -34.53 14.61
CA VAL A 13 -51.68 -34.04 13.78
C VAL A 13 -52.17 -33.03 12.75
N ARG A 14 -53.32 -33.31 12.12
CA ARG A 14 -53.92 -32.41 11.13
C ARG A 14 -54.40 -31.11 11.75
N GLN A 15 -55.01 -31.14 12.94
CA GLN A 15 -55.40 -29.92 13.66
C GLN A 15 -54.18 -29.11 14.10
N ARG A 16 -53.13 -29.76 14.60
CA ARG A 16 -51.87 -29.11 14.98
C ARG A 16 -51.17 -28.43 13.81
N ASN A 17 -51.20 -29.04 12.62
CA ASN A 17 -50.66 -28.44 11.41
C ASN A 17 -51.51 -27.26 10.89
N LYS A 18 -52.85 -27.30 11.08
CA LYS A 18 -53.73 -26.16 10.75
C LYS A 18 -53.56 -24.98 11.72
N GLN A 19 -53.19 -25.25 12.97
CA GLN A 19 -52.95 -24.22 13.99
C GLN A 19 -51.55 -23.60 13.91
N LYS A 20 -50.62 -24.16 13.14
CA LYS A 20 -49.36 -23.47 12.85
C LYS A 20 -49.71 -22.20 12.07
N PRO A 21 -49.44 -21.00 12.60
CA PRO A 21 -49.58 -19.80 11.80
C PRO A 21 -48.70 -19.95 10.55
N PRO A 22 -49.13 -19.45 9.38
CA PRO A 22 -48.27 -19.46 8.20
C PRO A 22 -46.93 -18.82 8.60
N GLU A 23 -45.81 -19.47 8.25
CA GLU A 23 -44.51 -18.86 8.48
C GLU A 23 -44.54 -17.46 7.88
N ASP A 24 -44.32 -16.44 8.71
CA ASP A 24 -44.29 -15.05 8.26
C ASP A 24 -43.37 -14.97 7.04
N PRO A 25 -43.79 -14.29 5.95
CA PRO A 25 -42.97 -14.16 4.75
C PRO A 25 -41.67 -13.50 5.16
N LYS A 26 -40.62 -14.34 5.30
CA LYS A 26 -39.31 -13.96 5.80
C LYS A 26 -38.81 -12.84 4.90
N ARG A 27 -38.91 -11.61 5.40
CA ARG A 27 -38.75 -10.37 4.65
C ARG A 27 -37.45 -10.41 3.84
N ASN A 28 -37.56 -10.66 2.53
CA ASN A 28 -36.46 -10.88 1.57
C ASN A 28 -35.48 -9.70 1.45
N TRP A 29 -35.68 -8.61 2.17
CA TRP A 29 -34.78 -7.46 2.14
C TRP A 29 -33.35 -7.82 2.59
N ARG A 30 -33.19 -8.81 3.48
CA ARG A 30 -31.86 -9.32 3.88
C ARG A 30 -31.10 -10.02 2.74
N LEU A 31 -31.80 -10.54 1.72
CA LEU A 31 -31.17 -11.11 0.52
C LEU A 31 -30.53 -10.03 -0.36
N LEU A 32 -31.07 -8.81 -0.37
CA LEU A 32 -30.54 -7.68 -1.14
C LEU A 32 -29.46 -6.89 -0.39
N VAL A 33 -29.50 -6.88 0.94
CA VAL A 33 -28.49 -6.21 1.77
C VAL A 33 -27.10 -6.83 1.59
N ARG A 34 -27.03 -8.16 1.43
CA ARG A 34 -25.76 -8.89 1.29
C ARG A 34 -24.96 -8.47 0.04
N PRO A 35 -25.52 -8.50 -1.19
CA PRO A 35 -24.80 -8.00 -2.36
C PRO A 35 -24.58 -6.48 -2.30
N LEU A 36 -25.53 -5.71 -1.76
CA LEU A 36 -25.39 -4.26 -1.62
C LEU A 36 -24.17 -3.90 -0.76
N LEU A 37 -23.98 -4.56 0.39
CA LEU A 37 -22.82 -4.37 1.25
C LEU A 37 -21.53 -4.80 0.54
N TRP A 38 -21.57 -5.87 -0.24
CA TRP A 38 -20.41 -6.35 -0.98
C TRP A 38 -19.88 -5.34 -2.00
N PHE A 39 -20.76 -4.51 -2.58
CA PHE A 39 -20.35 -3.40 -3.44
C PHE A 39 -20.06 -2.11 -2.68
N LEU A 40 -20.83 -1.79 -1.63
CA LEU A 40 -20.65 -0.55 -0.85
C LEU A 40 -19.33 -0.52 -0.10
N ILE A 41 -18.91 -1.63 0.50
CA ILE A 41 -17.67 -1.70 1.29
C ILE A 41 -16.44 -1.36 0.44
N PRO A 42 -16.16 -2.04 -0.70
CA PRO A 42 -15.00 -1.70 -1.52
C PRO A 42 -15.12 -0.30 -2.14
N LEU A 43 -16.33 0.14 -2.52
CA LEU A 43 -16.55 1.50 -3.02
C LEU A 43 -16.16 2.55 -1.96
N LEU A 44 -16.58 2.37 -0.71
CA LEU A 44 -16.25 3.25 0.40
C LEU A 44 -14.76 3.22 0.72
N LEU A 45 -14.12 2.06 0.68
CA LEU A 45 -12.67 1.94 0.88
C LEU A 45 -11.89 2.69 -0.21
N LEU A 46 -12.30 2.57 -1.47
CA LEU A 46 -11.69 3.29 -2.58
C LEU A 46 -11.93 4.81 -2.46
N ALA A 47 -13.15 5.23 -2.13
CA ALA A 47 -13.47 6.64 -1.93
C ALA A 47 -12.69 7.25 -0.75
N ALA A 48 -12.62 6.56 0.39
CA ALA A 48 -11.84 7.00 1.54
C ALA A 48 -10.34 7.01 1.23
N GLY A 49 -9.83 5.98 0.56
CA GLY A 49 -8.43 5.89 0.14
C GLY A 49 -8.04 7.03 -0.81
N THR A 50 -8.88 7.33 -1.80
CA THR A 50 -8.63 8.46 -2.73
C THR A 50 -8.74 9.82 -2.04
N ALA A 51 -9.67 9.98 -1.09
CA ALA A 51 -9.79 11.21 -0.29
C ALA A 51 -8.57 11.41 0.63
N LEU A 52 -8.10 10.35 1.29
CA LEU A 52 -6.87 10.36 2.08
C LEU A 52 -5.63 10.62 1.20
N TRP A 53 -5.62 10.11 -0.02
CA TRP A 53 -4.52 10.35 -0.96
C TRP A 53 -4.44 11.80 -1.43
N ARG A 54 -5.58 12.45 -1.65
CA ARG A 54 -5.64 13.86 -2.07
C ARG A 54 -5.36 14.84 -0.94
N ASN A 55 -5.54 14.45 0.32
CA ASN A 55 -5.27 15.31 1.46
C ASN A 55 -3.77 15.28 1.84
N PRO A 56 -3.04 16.42 1.74
CA PRO A 56 -1.62 16.47 2.09
C PRO A 56 -1.39 16.30 3.61
N THR A 57 -2.37 16.66 4.43
CA THR A 57 -2.30 16.55 5.90
C THR A 57 -2.31 15.10 6.39
N SER A 58 -3.00 14.19 5.69
CA SER A 58 -2.98 12.76 6.03
C SER A 58 -1.63 12.11 5.74
N HIS A 59 -0.92 12.56 4.71
CA HIS A 59 0.43 12.08 4.42
C HIS A 59 1.42 12.48 5.52
N ALA A 60 1.36 13.73 6.00
CA ALA A 60 2.22 14.19 7.09
C ALA A 60 2.01 13.38 8.38
N TRP A 61 0.74 13.17 8.77
CA TRP A 61 0.38 12.38 9.96
C TRP A 61 0.79 10.90 9.83
N LEU A 62 0.66 10.30 8.64
CA LEU A 62 1.10 8.93 8.39
C LEU A 62 2.63 8.81 8.47
N GLN A 63 3.38 9.77 7.94
CA GLN A 63 4.85 9.76 7.96
C GLN A 63 5.39 9.77 9.40
N GLU A 64 4.88 10.65 10.27
CA GLU A 64 5.29 10.72 11.67
C GLU A 64 5.05 9.37 12.40
N ARG A 65 3.87 8.78 12.20
CA ARG A 65 3.52 7.50 12.82
C ARG A 65 4.31 6.33 12.24
N TRP A 66 4.60 6.38 10.95
CA TRP A 66 5.38 5.36 10.25
C TRP A 66 6.82 5.32 10.76
N VAL A 67 7.44 6.49 10.96
CA VAL A 67 8.81 6.59 11.52
C VAL A 67 8.86 6.00 12.93
N VAL A 68 7.87 6.30 13.79
CA VAL A 68 7.79 5.74 15.16
C VAL A 68 7.58 4.22 15.13
N LEU A 69 6.82 3.71 14.16
CA LEU A 69 6.62 2.27 14.00
C LEU A 69 7.90 1.58 13.53
N GLN A 70 8.59 2.15 12.55
CA GLN A 70 9.87 1.65 12.05
C GLN A 70 10.93 1.59 13.16
N SER A 71 11.04 2.64 13.97
CA SER A 71 11.99 2.66 15.09
C SER A 71 11.69 1.58 16.13
N ARG A 72 10.40 1.30 16.39
CA ARG A 72 9.99 0.20 17.29
C ARG A 72 10.28 -1.18 16.72
N LEU A 73 10.25 -1.33 15.41
CA LEU A 73 10.57 -2.56 14.70
C LEU A 73 12.08 -2.74 14.48
N GLY A 74 12.92 -1.80 14.95
CA GLY A 74 14.37 -1.83 14.74
C GLY A 74 14.78 -1.57 13.28
N ILE A 75 13.84 -1.12 12.46
CA ILE A 75 14.08 -0.74 11.06
C ILE A 75 14.56 0.71 11.11
N SER A 76 15.84 0.94 10.84
CA SER A 76 16.35 2.30 10.71
C SER A 76 15.63 2.95 9.52
N PRO A 77 14.93 4.09 9.71
CA PRO A 77 14.28 4.76 8.60
C PRO A 77 15.36 5.10 7.58
N ALA A 78 15.22 4.60 6.36
CA ALA A 78 16.00 5.11 5.24
C ALA A 78 15.60 6.58 5.12
N GLY A 79 16.41 7.47 5.69
CA GLY A 79 16.27 8.91 5.55
C GLY A 79 16.25 9.30 4.07
N PRO A 80 15.91 10.56 3.74
CA PRO A 80 15.94 11.04 2.36
C PRO A 80 17.24 10.56 1.73
N GLN A 81 17.11 9.81 0.63
CA GLN A 81 18.21 9.15 -0.06
C GLN A 81 19.45 10.03 0.04
N ALA A 82 20.52 9.49 0.65
CA ALA A 82 21.81 10.13 0.60
C ALA A 82 22.02 10.54 -0.85
N THR A 83 22.10 11.85 -1.08
CA THR A 83 22.51 12.38 -2.38
C THR A 83 23.72 11.57 -2.80
N PRO A 84 23.73 11.01 -4.03
CA PRO A 84 24.89 10.23 -4.47
C PRO A 84 26.11 11.08 -4.19
N ALA A 85 27.04 10.56 -3.39
CA ALA A 85 28.18 11.32 -2.89
C ALA A 85 28.75 12.12 -4.06
N GLY A 86 28.70 13.45 -3.95
CA GLY A 86 29.18 14.34 -5.00
C GLY A 86 30.56 13.83 -5.40
N SER A 87 30.70 13.41 -6.66
CA SER A 87 31.94 12.83 -7.15
C SER A 87 33.08 13.78 -6.76
N PRO A 88 34.20 13.31 -6.17
CA PRO A 88 35.24 14.17 -5.59
C PRO A 88 36.01 15.03 -6.61
N TYR A 89 35.52 15.14 -7.84
CA TYR A 89 36.10 15.85 -8.97
C TYR A 89 35.13 16.86 -9.59
N SER A 90 34.14 17.40 -8.85
CA SER A 90 33.22 18.41 -9.39
C SER A 90 33.73 19.86 -9.28
N ASP A 91 34.79 20.11 -8.51
CA ASP A 91 35.28 21.47 -8.22
C ASP A 91 36.45 21.91 -9.10
N SER A 92 36.50 21.46 -10.36
CA SER A 92 37.43 22.03 -11.34
C SER A 92 36.71 22.48 -12.62
N PRO A 93 37.00 23.69 -13.13
CA PRO A 93 36.45 24.17 -14.39
C PRO A 93 36.98 23.43 -15.63
N ARG A 94 37.91 22.48 -15.48
CA ARG A 94 38.45 21.67 -16.59
C ARG A 94 38.01 20.23 -16.47
N ARG A 95 37.37 19.72 -17.54
CA ARG A 95 36.93 18.32 -17.59
C ARG A 95 38.14 17.40 -17.67
N LEU A 96 38.09 16.27 -16.97
CA LEU A 96 39.10 15.20 -17.02
C LEU A 96 39.46 14.81 -18.46
N SER A 97 38.49 14.86 -19.38
CA SER A 97 38.67 14.60 -20.81
C SER A 97 39.73 15.49 -21.48
N ASP A 98 39.93 16.71 -20.99
CA ASP A 98 40.81 17.70 -21.63
C ASP A 98 42.27 17.59 -21.14
N CYS A 99 42.48 16.87 -20.02
CA CYS A 99 43.76 16.66 -19.37
C CYS A 99 44.36 15.27 -19.64
N ILE A 100 43.63 14.37 -20.29
CA ILE A 100 44.12 13.04 -20.66
C ILE A 100 44.98 13.16 -21.93
N LYS A 101 46.28 12.86 -21.82
CA LYS A 101 47.17 12.77 -22.98
C LYS A 101 46.88 11.48 -23.75
N PRO A 102 46.59 11.51 -25.06
CA PRO A 102 46.33 10.30 -25.82
C PRO A 102 47.62 9.47 -25.89
N GLY A 103 47.61 8.31 -25.22
CA GLY A 103 48.73 7.35 -25.22
C GLY A 103 49.62 7.33 -23.97
N ASN A 104 49.38 8.17 -22.95
CA ASN A 104 50.09 8.06 -21.67
C ASN A 104 49.18 8.47 -20.51
N VAL A 105 48.57 7.48 -19.85
CA VAL A 105 47.70 7.68 -18.69
C VAL A 105 48.58 7.62 -17.43
N ILE A 106 49.29 8.71 -17.14
CA ILE A 106 49.90 8.90 -15.82
C ILE A 106 48.95 9.77 -15.01
N ASP A 107 48.27 9.15 -14.05
CA ASP A 107 47.25 9.76 -13.18
C ASP A 107 47.73 11.04 -12.47
N ASP A 108 49.02 11.15 -12.17
CA ASP A 108 49.59 12.29 -11.44
C ASP A 108 49.61 13.59 -12.25
N GLU A 109 49.84 13.51 -13.57
CA GLU A 109 49.81 14.69 -14.45
C GLU A 109 48.38 15.16 -14.71
N VAL A 110 47.44 14.21 -14.83
CA VAL A 110 46.01 14.49 -14.96
C VAL A 110 45.50 15.18 -13.70
N ARG A 111 45.90 14.70 -12.52
CA ARG A 111 45.56 15.30 -11.23
C ARG A 111 46.08 16.73 -11.08
N ALA A 112 47.29 17.01 -11.57
CA ALA A 112 47.87 18.36 -11.55
C ALA A 112 47.20 19.33 -12.55
N CYS A 113 46.82 18.83 -13.73
CA CYS A 113 46.11 19.58 -14.76
C CYS A 113 44.68 19.94 -14.35
N VAL A 114 43.95 18.98 -13.74
CA VAL A 114 42.59 19.18 -13.22
C VAL A 114 42.61 20.17 -12.05
N LYS A 115 43.63 20.15 -11.18
CA LYS A 115 43.75 21.15 -10.10
C LYS A 115 44.30 22.51 -10.54
N GLY A 116 44.65 22.69 -11.82
CA GLY A 116 45.10 23.97 -12.39
C GLY A 116 46.52 24.41 -12.03
N TYR A 117 47.33 23.54 -11.41
CA TYR A 117 48.68 23.89 -10.94
C TYR A 117 49.74 23.97 -12.05
N ARG A 118 49.45 23.50 -13.28
CA ARG A 118 50.30 23.74 -14.45
C ARG A 118 49.51 24.02 -15.73
N PRO A 119 49.99 24.94 -16.58
CA PRO A 119 49.49 25.05 -17.95
C PRO A 119 49.95 23.84 -18.78
N LYS A 120 49.14 23.52 -19.79
CA LYS A 120 49.28 22.37 -20.70
C LYS A 120 50.59 22.49 -21.50
N THR A 121 51.62 21.75 -21.14
CA THR A 121 52.88 21.67 -21.90
C THR A 121 52.94 20.31 -22.60
N TRP A 122 52.41 20.23 -23.81
CA TRP A 122 52.81 19.20 -24.78
C TRP A 122 53.87 19.80 -25.68
#